data_AF-A0A9E1RUL6-F1
#
_entry.id   AF-A0A9E1RUL6-F1
#
_cell.length_a   1.000
_cell.length_b   1.000
_cell.length_c   1.000
_cell.angle_alpha   90.00
_cell.angle_beta   90.00
_cell.angle_gamma   90.00
#
_symmetry.space_group_name_H-M   'P 1'
#
loop_
_entity.id
_entity.type
_entity.pdbx_description
1 polymer ?
#
loop_
_entity_poly.entity_id
_entity_poly.type
_entity_poly.pdbx_seq_one_letter_code
_entity_poly.pdbx_strand_id
1 'polypeptide(L)'
;MRIERVFTVDGQSPYNDVEFRKTKSEIRDPDGSVVFAQNDIEVPSAWSQVACDVLAQKYFRKAGVPMHLRAVEEDSMPEWLWRSEADDTALEDLNPSERKCGETSARQVFDRLAGTWAYWGWKAGYFDADADARAFYDESRYMLSQQMCAPNSPQWFNTGLHWAYGIDGPAQGHSYVDFESGEVKASKSAYAHPQPHACFIQSIEDDLVNEGGIMDLWVREARLFKYGSGTGTNFSNLRSDGESLSGGGRSSGLMSFLKIGDRAAGAIKSGGTTRRAAKMVIVDIDHPDIEKFINWKVDEEQKVAALVAGSKLANQHLNAIIKACSEGEGDGRFEPKKNPALSKEIRAARKAMIPENYVRRVIRLAQQGYDSVDFQMYDTDWQSEAYVTVSGQNANNTVRITNAFLESVQSGGDWQLVRRTDGKVAKTLKASALWEKVALAAWQSADPGVQYDDTINEWHTCPADGRINASNPCSEYMFLDDTACNLASLNLLTFRNADGSLKIAEFEHAVRLWTVTLEISVLMAQFPSKEIARRSFDYRTLGLGFANIGGYLMSGGIPYDSP
;
A
#
# COMPACT_ATOMS: atom_id res chain seq x y z
N MET A 1 -1.44 -5.26 -33.82
CA MET A 1 -2.68 -5.95 -33.45
C MET A 1 -3.88 -5.18 -33.98
N ARG A 2 -4.84 -5.89 -34.57
CA ARG A 2 -6.16 -5.33 -34.91
C ARG A 2 -7.05 -5.19 -33.68
N ILE A 3 -7.67 -4.02 -33.51
CA ILE A 3 -8.59 -3.71 -32.41
C ILE A 3 -9.98 -3.45 -32.99
N GLU A 4 -10.92 -4.31 -32.64
CA GLU A 4 -12.33 -4.13 -33.01
C GLU A 4 -12.98 -3.11 -32.07
N ARG A 5 -13.91 -2.32 -32.61
CA ARG A 5 -14.75 -1.42 -31.80
C ARG A 5 -16.01 -2.16 -31.37
N VAL A 6 -16.21 -2.29 -30.07
CA VAL A 6 -17.39 -2.96 -29.47
C VAL A 6 -18.26 -1.97 -28.72
N PHE A 7 -17.64 -1.04 -27.99
CA PHE A 7 -18.35 -0.05 -27.17
C PHE A 7 -18.42 1.34 -27.81
N THR A 8 -17.60 1.60 -28.81
CA THR A 8 -17.44 2.93 -29.42
C THR A 8 -17.73 2.94 -30.92
N VAL A 9 -17.93 4.13 -31.47
CA VAL A 9 -18.18 4.34 -32.90
C VAL A 9 -17.05 5.19 -33.47
N ASP A 10 -16.53 4.80 -34.64
CA ASP A 10 -15.43 5.52 -35.27
C ASP A 10 -15.81 6.97 -35.63
N GLY A 11 -14.86 7.89 -35.45
CA GLY A 11 -15.07 9.32 -35.66
C GLY A 11 -15.95 10.03 -34.63
N GLN A 12 -16.45 9.33 -33.60
CA GLN A 12 -17.24 9.91 -32.53
C GLN A 12 -16.46 9.91 -31.21
N SER A 13 -16.72 10.91 -30.35
CA SER A 13 -16.12 10.91 -29.01
C SER A 13 -16.66 9.72 -28.22
N PRO A 14 -15.82 8.96 -27.49
CA PRO A 14 -16.28 7.87 -26.63
C PRO A 14 -17.17 8.36 -25.48
N TYR A 15 -17.27 9.68 -25.28
CA TYR A 15 -18.14 10.26 -24.28
C TYR A 15 -19.46 10.81 -24.83
N ASN A 16 -19.74 10.71 -26.14
CA ASN A 16 -20.95 11.26 -26.74
C ASN A 16 -22.23 10.79 -26.05
N ASP A 17 -22.29 9.50 -25.71
CA ASP A 17 -23.45 8.87 -25.05
C ASP A 17 -23.32 8.82 -23.52
N VAL A 18 -22.34 9.53 -22.95
CA VAL A 18 -22.10 9.57 -21.51
C VAL A 18 -22.47 10.96 -21.00
N GLU A 19 -23.52 11.04 -20.20
CA GLU A 19 -23.90 12.28 -19.53
C GLU A 19 -22.89 12.59 -18.42
N PHE A 20 -22.42 13.84 -18.34
CA PHE A 20 -21.55 14.32 -17.26
C PHE A 20 -22.24 15.42 -16.48
N ARG A 21 -21.97 15.48 -15.17
CA ARG A 21 -22.44 16.52 -14.26
C ARG A 21 -21.30 17.14 -13.48
N LYS A 22 -21.53 18.36 -13.01
CA LYS A 22 -20.67 19.00 -12.00
C LYS A 22 -21.10 18.58 -10.61
N THR A 23 -20.14 18.29 -9.74
CA THR A 23 -20.37 18.06 -8.31
C THR A 23 -19.26 18.71 -7.48
N LYS A 24 -19.38 18.64 -6.15
CA LYS A 24 -18.32 18.98 -5.21
C LYS A 24 -17.85 17.71 -4.50
N SER A 25 -16.57 17.66 -4.15
CA SER A 25 -16.05 16.71 -3.18
C SER A 25 -15.60 17.44 -1.93
N GLU A 26 -15.97 16.92 -0.76
CA GLU A 26 -15.68 17.55 0.53
C GLU A 26 -15.47 16.49 1.61
N ILE A 27 -14.38 16.61 2.36
CA ILE A 27 -14.12 15.83 3.58
C ILE A 27 -14.17 16.77 4.76
N ARG A 28 -14.86 16.33 5.82
CA ARG A 28 -14.82 16.96 7.12
C ARG A 28 -14.24 16.02 8.16
N ASP A 29 -13.49 16.57 9.10
CA ASP A 29 -13.15 15.88 10.34
C ASP A 29 -14.41 15.67 11.20
N PRO A 30 -14.36 14.77 12.21
CA PRO A 30 -15.48 14.57 13.13
C PRO A 30 -15.93 15.84 13.87
N ASP A 31 -15.05 16.82 14.01
CA ASP A 31 -15.34 18.14 14.59
C ASP A 31 -16.01 19.11 13.61
N GLY A 32 -16.21 18.69 12.35
CA GLY A 32 -16.85 19.45 11.28
C GLY A 32 -15.90 20.32 10.46
N SER A 33 -14.62 20.41 10.81
CA SER A 33 -13.62 21.18 10.04
C SER A 33 -13.33 20.54 8.68
N VAL A 34 -13.07 21.34 7.66
CA VAL A 34 -12.88 20.84 6.27
C VAL A 34 -11.42 20.40 6.08
N VAL A 35 -11.22 19.11 5.82
CA VAL A 35 -9.90 18.51 5.54
C VAL A 35 -9.52 18.69 4.08
N PHE A 36 -10.51 18.61 3.19
CA PHE A 36 -10.34 18.72 1.75
C PHE A 36 -11.65 19.19 1.12
N ALA A 37 -11.57 20.11 0.16
CA ALA A 37 -12.70 20.46 -0.68
C ALA A 37 -12.22 20.74 -2.10
N GLN A 38 -12.97 20.25 -3.08
CA GLN A 38 -12.80 20.59 -4.48
C GLN A 38 -14.18 20.76 -5.10
N ASN A 39 -14.45 21.95 -5.62
CA ASN A 39 -15.73 22.31 -6.22
C ASN A 39 -15.68 22.16 -7.74
N ASP A 40 -16.87 22.11 -8.34
CA ASP A 40 -17.07 22.13 -9.79
C ASP A 40 -16.34 21.03 -10.56
N ILE A 41 -16.17 19.85 -9.93
CA ILE A 41 -15.56 18.69 -10.58
C ILE A 41 -16.54 18.06 -11.56
N GLU A 42 -16.07 17.72 -12.76
CA GLU A 42 -16.88 17.10 -13.80
C GLU A 42 -16.71 15.57 -13.80
N VAL A 43 -17.81 14.83 -13.68
CA VAL A 43 -17.82 13.37 -13.54
C VAL A 43 -19.02 12.77 -14.30
N PRO A 44 -18.97 11.49 -14.73
CA PRO A 44 -20.14 10.86 -15.34
C PRO A 44 -21.35 10.87 -14.38
N SER A 45 -22.53 11.25 -14.88
CA SER A 45 -23.76 11.40 -14.08
C SER A 45 -24.17 10.09 -13.39
N ALA A 46 -23.81 8.93 -13.97
CA ALA A 46 -24.11 7.63 -13.39
C ALA A 46 -23.24 7.28 -12.16
N TRP A 47 -22.11 7.95 -11.94
CA TRP A 47 -21.23 7.63 -10.81
C TRP A 47 -21.87 8.00 -9.47
N SER A 48 -21.62 7.20 -8.44
CA SER A 48 -22.04 7.52 -7.07
C SER A 48 -21.21 8.70 -6.53
N GLN A 49 -21.77 9.47 -5.59
CA GLN A 49 -21.03 10.56 -4.94
C GLN A 49 -19.75 10.05 -4.26
N VAL A 50 -19.78 8.86 -3.67
CA VAL A 50 -18.59 8.22 -3.07
C VAL A 50 -17.50 7.97 -4.11
N ALA A 51 -17.85 7.51 -5.32
CA ALA A 51 -16.88 7.33 -6.40
C ALA A 51 -16.26 8.66 -6.84
N CYS A 52 -17.09 9.71 -6.94
CA CYS A 52 -16.62 11.06 -7.24
C CYS A 52 -15.65 11.59 -6.16
N ASP A 53 -15.98 11.34 -4.89
CA ASP A 53 -15.16 11.74 -3.76
C ASP A 53 -13.80 11.02 -3.76
N VAL A 54 -13.79 9.72 -3.99
CA VAL A 54 -12.54 8.95 -4.09
C VAL A 54 -11.69 9.44 -5.27
N LEU A 55 -12.30 9.70 -6.43
CA LEU A 55 -11.61 10.23 -7.61
C LEU A 55 -10.92 11.56 -7.29
N ALA A 56 -11.66 12.54 -6.77
CA ALA A 56 -11.13 13.87 -6.47
C ALA A 56 -10.07 13.84 -5.36
N GLN A 57 -10.28 13.04 -4.32
CA GLN A 57 -9.40 13.02 -3.16
C GLN A 57 -8.08 12.28 -3.40
N LYS A 58 -8.13 11.21 -4.20
CA LYS A 58 -7.02 10.27 -4.34
C LYS A 58 -6.38 10.30 -5.71
N TYR A 59 -7.16 10.46 -6.78
CA TYR A 59 -6.71 10.18 -8.14
C TYR A 59 -6.55 11.43 -9.02
N PHE A 60 -7.26 12.51 -8.72
CA PHE A 60 -6.94 13.80 -9.32
C PHE A 60 -5.57 14.27 -8.89
N ARG A 61 -4.76 14.65 -9.88
CA ARG A 61 -3.52 15.38 -9.67
C ARG A 61 -3.87 16.73 -9.08
N LYS A 62 -3.55 16.94 -7.80
CA LYS A 62 -3.98 18.12 -7.04
C LYS A 62 -3.29 19.42 -7.46
N ALA A 63 -2.08 19.33 -8.00
CA ALA A 63 -1.29 20.49 -8.35
C ALA A 63 -0.23 20.15 -9.41
N GLY A 64 0.26 21.19 -10.08
CA GLY A 64 1.39 21.12 -11.00
C GLY A 64 1.02 20.83 -12.45
N VAL A 65 -0.28 20.75 -12.77
CA VAL A 65 -0.76 20.69 -14.16
C VAL A 65 -0.64 22.10 -14.77
N PRO A 66 0.06 22.31 -15.88
CA PRO A 66 0.12 23.61 -16.54
C PRO A 66 -1.27 24.06 -17.04
N MET A 67 -1.61 25.34 -16.89
CA MET A 67 -2.88 25.88 -17.40
C MET A 67 -2.96 25.93 -18.92
N HIS A 68 -1.82 26.17 -19.57
CA HIS A 68 -1.69 26.15 -21.02
C HIS A 68 -0.66 25.12 -21.40
N LEU A 69 -1.06 24.28 -22.36
CA LEU A 69 -0.29 23.16 -22.87
C LEU A 69 -0.13 23.34 -24.37
N ARG A 70 1.03 22.94 -24.89
CA ARG A 70 1.28 22.81 -26.32
C ARG A 70 1.67 21.36 -26.64
N ALA A 71 1.25 20.90 -27.81
CA ALA A 71 1.67 19.59 -28.31
C ALA A 71 3.16 19.61 -28.68
N VAL A 72 3.82 18.47 -28.53
CA VAL A 72 5.18 18.26 -28.97
C VAL A 72 5.18 17.35 -30.17
N GLU A 73 5.61 17.91 -31.29
CA GLU A 73 5.73 17.21 -32.57
C GLU A 73 6.67 16.00 -32.44
N GLU A 74 6.14 14.83 -32.78
CA GLU A 74 6.88 13.57 -32.88
C GLU A 74 6.54 12.92 -34.24
N ASP A 75 7.42 13.08 -35.24
CA ASP A 75 7.20 12.63 -36.64
C ASP A 75 6.90 11.14 -36.79
N SER A 76 7.30 10.32 -35.82
CA SER A 76 7.10 8.87 -35.82
C SER A 76 5.69 8.43 -35.44
N MET A 77 4.79 9.37 -35.12
CA MET A 77 3.44 9.06 -34.66
C MET A 77 2.41 10.09 -35.13
N PRO A 78 1.12 9.72 -35.17
CA PRO A 78 0.07 10.62 -35.62
C PRO A 78 -0.15 11.77 -34.62
N GLU A 79 -0.52 12.94 -35.14
CA GLU A 79 -0.65 14.21 -34.38
C GLU A 79 -1.53 14.10 -33.13
N TRP A 80 -2.62 13.35 -33.20
CA TRP A 80 -3.55 13.18 -32.08
C TRP A 80 -2.92 12.47 -30.87
N LEU A 81 -1.80 11.78 -31.06
CA LEU A 81 -1.12 10.97 -30.04
C LEU A 81 0.12 11.67 -29.48
N TRP A 82 0.48 12.85 -30.00
CA TRP A 82 1.58 13.65 -29.51
C TRP A 82 1.42 13.96 -28.02
N ARG A 83 2.55 13.88 -27.30
CA ARG A 83 2.58 14.33 -25.91
C ARG A 83 2.38 15.85 -25.84
N SER A 84 2.02 16.33 -24.66
CA SER A 84 1.92 17.75 -24.37
C SER A 84 2.97 18.18 -23.34
N GLU A 85 3.32 19.46 -23.36
CA GLU A 85 4.14 20.11 -22.34
C GLU A 85 3.65 21.53 -22.06
N ALA A 86 4.19 22.16 -21.01
CA ALA A 86 3.84 23.54 -20.66
C ALA A 86 4.11 24.48 -21.84
N ASP A 87 3.12 25.31 -22.18
CA ASP A 87 3.31 26.40 -23.13
C ASP A 87 3.82 27.62 -22.36
N ASP A 88 5.14 27.67 -22.14
CA ASP A 88 5.76 28.74 -21.35
C ASP A 88 5.43 30.14 -21.88
N THR A 89 5.29 30.31 -23.20
CA THR A 89 4.92 31.58 -23.81
C THR A 89 3.48 31.97 -23.46
N ALA A 90 2.51 31.06 -23.61
CA ALA A 90 1.13 31.35 -23.21
C ALA A 90 0.97 31.52 -21.68
N LEU A 91 1.81 30.85 -20.89
CA LEU A 91 1.80 30.95 -19.42
C LEU A 91 2.39 32.25 -18.89
N GLU A 92 3.22 32.96 -19.68
CA GLU A 92 3.79 34.26 -19.28
C GLU A 92 2.70 35.32 -19.04
N ASP A 93 1.59 35.24 -19.79
CA ASP A 93 0.43 36.13 -19.68
C ASP A 93 -0.40 35.91 -18.39
N LEU A 94 -0.15 34.82 -17.67
CA LEU A 94 -0.83 34.50 -16.41
C LEU A 94 0.02 34.88 -15.19
N ASN A 95 -0.66 35.23 -14.09
CA ASN A 95 0.01 35.42 -12.80
C ASN A 95 0.70 34.11 -12.37
N PRO A 96 1.85 34.17 -11.68
CA PRO A 96 2.59 32.96 -11.27
C PRO A 96 1.75 31.93 -10.49
N SER A 97 0.80 32.38 -9.67
CA SER A 97 -0.12 31.52 -8.93
C SER A 97 -1.18 30.83 -9.78
N GLU A 98 -1.45 31.35 -10.97
CA GLU A 98 -2.47 30.85 -11.90
C GLU A 98 -1.86 29.95 -12.98
N ARG A 99 -0.54 29.91 -13.16
CA ARG A 99 0.12 29.10 -14.20
C ARG A 99 -0.05 27.59 -14.03
N LYS A 100 -0.40 27.14 -12.83
CA LYS A 100 -0.53 25.72 -12.48
C LYS A 100 -1.85 25.47 -11.76
N CYS A 101 -2.49 24.35 -12.08
CA CYS A 101 -3.73 23.90 -11.47
C CYS A 101 -3.65 22.41 -11.12
N GLY A 102 -4.80 21.86 -10.73
CA GLY A 102 -5.03 20.42 -10.59
C GLY A 102 -6.07 19.92 -11.59
N GLU A 103 -6.21 18.61 -11.71
CA GLU A 103 -7.29 17.98 -12.47
C GLU A 103 -8.65 18.28 -11.84
N THR A 104 -9.64 18.61 -12.66
CA THR A 104 -11.01 18.94 -12.26
C THR A 104 -12.06 18.12 -13.01
N SER A 105 -11.68 17.38 -14.06
CA SER A 105 -12.61 16.52 -14.81
C SER A 105 -12.12 15.08 -14.84
N ALA A 106 -13.04 14.13 -14.68
CA ALA A 106 -12.75 12.71 -14.85
C ALA A 106 -12.22 12.39 -16.26
N ARG A 107 -12.62 13.19 -17.27
CA ARG A 107 -12.12 13.07 -18.65
C ARG A 107 -10.61 13.22 -18.70
N GLN A 108 -10.04 14.20 -17.99
CA GLN A 108 -8.60 14.42 -17.93
C GLN A 108 -7.85 13.16 -17.47
N VAL A 109 -8.39 12.48 -16.46
CA VAL A 109 -7.82 11.24 -15.94
C VAL A 109 -7.95 10.11 -16.96
N PHE A 110 -9.14 9.90 -17.53
CA PHE A 110 -9.36 8.85 -18.52
C PHE A 110 -8.47 9.04 -19.77
N ASP A 111 -8.38 10.29 -20.25
CA ASP A 111 -7.60 10.67 -21.43
C ASP A 111 -6.10 10.47 -21.17
N ARG A 112 -5.55 10.92 -20.02
CA ARG A 112 -4.11 10.71 -19.75
C ARG A 112 -3.73 9.25 -19.58
N LEU A 113 -4.62 8.43 -19.01
CA LEU A 113 -4.39 7.00 -18.84
C LEU A 113 -4.39 6.30 -20.21
N ALA A 114 -5.51 6.39 -20.92
CA ALA A 114 -5.69 5.71 -22.20
C ALA A 114 -4.72 6.24 -23.28
N GLY A 115 -4.45 7.55 -23.28
CA GLY A 115 -3.56 8.19 -24.25
C GLY A 115 -2.11 7.78 -24.04
N THR A 116 -1.67 7.62 -22.79
CA THR A 116 -0.32 7.12 -22.49
C THR A 116 -0.15 5.66 -22.88
N TRP A 117 -1.16 4.82 -22.62
CA TRP A 117 -1.14 3.44 -23.09
C TRP A 117 -1.11 3.37 -24.61
N ALA A 118 -1.93 4.16 -25.31
CA ALA A 118 -1.90 4.23 -26.77
C ALA A 118 -0.54 4.73 -27.29
N TYR A 119 0.07 5.73 -26.64
CA TYR A 119 1.36 6.32 -27.01
C TYR A 119 2.48 5.29 -26.95
N TRP A 120 2.59 4.57 -25.83
CA TRP A 120 3.60 3.52 -25.68
C TRP A 120 3.31 2.29 -26.53
N GLY A 121 2.02 1.93 -26.69
CA GLY A 121 1.59 0.88 -27.60
C GLY A 121 1.96 1.18 -29.06
N TRP A 122 1.81 2.43 -29.49
CA TRP A 122 2.24 2.87 -30.83
C TRP A 122 3.75 2.77 -30.98
N LYS A 123 4.52 3.33 -30.03
CA LYS A 123 5.99 3.29 -30.06
C LYS A 123 6.55 1.87 -30.15
N ALA A 124 5.93 0.94 -29.45
CA ALA A 124 6.38 -0.44 -29.41
C ALA A 124 5.70 -1.34 -30.47
N GLY A 125 4.93 -0.78 -31.40
CA GLY A 125 4.38 -1.51 -32.55
C GLY A 125 3.21 -2.45 -32.23
N TYR A 126 2.41 -2.15 -31.20
CA TYR A 126 1.27 -2.98 -30.79
C TYR A 126 0.08 -2.90 -31.74
N PHE A 127 -0.01 -1.87 -32.58
CA PHE A 127 -1.17 -1.60 -33.44
C PHE A 127 -0.82 -1.84 -34.90
N ASP A 128 -1.72 -2.49 -35.67
CA ASP A 128 -1.45 -2.75 -37.10
C ASP A 128 -1.69 -1.50 -37.96
N ALA A 129 -2.55 -0.58 -37.50
CA ALA A 129 -2.86 0.68 -38.16
C ALA A 129 -3.23 1.81 -37.15
N ASP A 130 -3.26 3.06 -37.63
CA ASP A 130 -3.76 4.24 -36.88
C ASP A 130 -5.19 4.02 -36.36
N ALA A 131 -6.05 3.37 -37.15
CA ALA A 131 -7.41 3.03 -36.73
C ALA A 131 -7.46 2.11 -35.51
N ASP A 132 -6.51 1.17 -35.36
CA ASP A 132 -6.45 0.27 -34.22
C ASP A 132 -6.01 1.00 -32.94
N ALA A 133 -5.04 1.91 -33.06
CA ALA A 133 -4.58 2.74 -31.95
C ALA A 133 -5.70 3.68 -31.45
N ARG A 134 -6.46 4.27 -32.38
CA ARG A 134 -7.65 5.07 -32.04
C ARG A 134 -8.75 4.24 -31.40
N ALA A 135 -9.05 3.06 -31.95
CA ALA A 135 -10.03 2.15 -31.35
C ALA A 135 -9.63 1.77 -29.93
N PHE A 136 -8.36 1.41 -29.70
CA PHE A 136 -7.84 1.12 -28.35
C PHE A 136 -8.01 2.31 -27.40
N TYR A 137 -7.66 3.52 -27.86
CA TYR A 137 -7.79 4.75 -27.07
C TYR A 137 -9.25 5.05 -26.72
N ASP A 138 -10.17 4.93 -27.67
CA ASP A 138 -11.59 5.22 -27.49
C ASP A 138 -12.27 4.19 -26.59
N GLU A 139 -12.08 2.90 -26.85
CA GLU A 139 -12.65 1.79 -26.07
C GLU A 139 -12.19 1.87 -24.61
N SER A 140 -10.91 2.14 -24.37
CA SER A 140 -10.36 2.29 -23.01
C SER A 140 -11.02 3.44 -22.25
N ARG A 141 -11.19 4.60 -22.90
CA ARG A 141 -11.85 5.77 -22.29
C ARG A 141 -13.31 5.52 -21.99
N TYR A 142 -14.02 4.88 -22.91
CA TYR A 142 -15.41 4.48 -22.71
C TYR A 142 -15.53 3.56 -21.49
N MET A 143 -14.75 2.47 -21.45
CA MET A 143 -14.79 1.49 -20.37
C MET A 143 -14.47 2.09 -19.00
N LEU A 144 -13.49 3.01 -18.93
CA LEU A 144 -13.19 3.77 -17.71
C LEU A 144 -14.37 4.64 -17.29
N SER A 145 -14.99 5.37 -18.22
CA SER A 145 -16.13 6.24 -17.93
C SER A 145 -17.37 5.47 -17.43
N GLN A 146 -17.58 4.25 -17.92
CA GLN A 146 -18.68 3.36 -17.55
C GLN A 146 -18.39 2.47 -16.33
N GLN A 147 -17.23 2.63 -15.69
CA GLN A 147 -16.76 1.79 -14.57
C GLN A 147 -16.78 0.28 -14.90
N MET A 148 -16.50 -0.08 -16.16
CA MET A 148 -16.39 -1.47 -16.61
C MET A 148 -15.08 -2.11 -16.15
N CYS A 149 -14.08 -1.28 -15.86
CA CYS A 149 -12.74 -1.67 -15.50
C CYS A 149 -12.10 -0.64 -14.57
N ALA A 150 -11.15 -1.08 -13.76
CA ALA A 150 -10.26 -0.20 -13.02
C ALA A 150 -8.84 -0.78 -12.98
N PRO A 151 -7.81 -0.03 -13.41
CA PRO A 151 -6.43 -0.41 -13.12
C PRO A 151 -6.09 -0.22 -11.64
N ASN A 152 -4.99 -0.81 -11.19
CA ASN A 152 -4.48 -0.61 -9.85
C ASN A 152 -4.17 0.87 -9.53
N SER A 153 -4.20 1.27 -8.26
CA SER A 153 -4.02 2.68 -7.86
C SER A 153 -2.77 3.38 -8.43
N PRO A 154 -1.56 2.78 -8.48
CA PRO A 154 -0.40 3.43 -9.11
C PRO A 154 -0.58 3.88 -10.56
N GLN A 155 -1.40 3.20 -11.36
CA GLN A 155 -1.74 3.65 -12.71
C GLN A 155 -2.46 5.00 -12.65
N TRP A 156 -3.50 5.09 -11.82
CA TRP A 156 -4.23 6.34 -11.60
C TRP A 156 -3.32 7.46 -11.09
N PHE A 157 -2.31 7.17 -10.25
CA PHE A 157 -1.43 8.20 -9.71
C PHE A 157 -0.39 8.70 -10.72
N ASN A 158 0.22 7.79 -11.48
CA ASN A 158 1.49 8.07 -12.15
C ASN A 158 1.40 8.05 -13.68
N THR A 159 0.45 7.29 -14.25
CA THR A 159 0.38 7.09 -15.69
C THR A 159 -0.10 8.35 -16.39
N GLY A 160 0.68 8.81 -17.36
CA GLY A 160 0.34 9.92 -18.24
C GLY A 160 0.54 11.32 -17.70
N LEU A 161 1.12 11.49 -16.52
CA LEU A 161 1.49 12.83 -16.04
C LEU A 161 2.50 13.51 -16.97
N HIS A 162 3.51 12.77 -17.44
CA HIS A 162 4.48 13.28 -18.39
C HIS A 162 3.89 13.42 -19.80
N TRP A 163 3.13 12.43 -20.27
CA TRP A 163 2.54 12.44 -21.62
C TRP A 163 1.48 13.54 -21.79
N ALA A 164 0.54 13.68 -20.84
CA ALA A 164 -0.56 14.63 -20.96
C ALA A 164 -0.19 16.06 -20.54
N TYR A 165 0.78 16.24 -19.64
CA TYR A 165 1.05 17.54 -19.01
C TYR A 165 2.51 17.99 -19.04
N GLY A 166 3.44 17.18 -19.56
CA GLY A 166 4.87 17.45 -19.50
C GLY A 166 5.43 17.49 -18.07
N ILE A 167 4.72 16.91 -17.09
CA ILE A 167 5.20 16.88 -15.71
C ILE A 167 6.44 15.99 -15.62
N ASP A 168 7.52 16.55 -15.11
CA ASP A 168 8.80 15.87 -14.94
C ASP A 168 9.45 16.15 -13.56
N GLY A 169 10.55 15.46 -13.28
CA GLY A 169 11.36 15.62 -12.08
C GLY A 169 12.70 14.86 -12.17
N PRO A 170 13.65 15.13 -11.26
CA PRO A 170 14.97 14.51 -11.31
C PRO A 170 14.91 12.99 -11.08
N ALA A 171 15.86 12.26 -11.66
CA ALA A 171 16.06 10.84 -11.44
C ALA A 171 16.15 10.47 -9.95
N GLN A 172 15.60 9.31 -9.57
CA GLN A 172 15.47 8.87 -8.17
C GLN A 172 16.10 7.50 -7.89
N GLY A 173 16.94 7.03 -8.81
CA GLY A 173 17.60 5.72 -8.72
C GLY A 173 16.77 4.57 -9.28
N HIS A 174 15.77 4.85 -10.12
CA HIS A 174 15.02 3.85 -10.86
C HIS A 174 15.76 3.42 -12.14
N SER A 175 15.41 2.24 -12.64
CA SER A 175 15.89 1.66 -13.90
C SER A 175 14.72 1.17 -14.75
N TYR A 176 14.91 1.10 -16.06
CA TYR A 176 13.95 0.52 -17.01
C TYR A 176 14.70 -0.30 -18.06
N VAL A 177 14.00 -1.17 -18.78
CA VAL A 177 14.55 -1.82 -19.97
C VAL A 177 14.13 -1.02 -21.19
N ASP A 178 15.11 -0.63 -22.00
CA ASP A 178 14.85 -0.06 -23.32
C ASP A 178 14.30 -1.16 -24.23
N PHE A 179 13.07 -1.01 -24.70
CA PHE A 179 12.41 -2.09 -25.43
C PHE A 179 12.99 -2.31 -26.84
N GLU A 180 13.70 -1.33 -27.40
CA GLU A 180 14.34 -1.45 -28.72
C GLU A 180 15.67 -2.20 -28.59
N SER A 181 16.52 -1.83 -27.63
CA SER A 181 17.83 -2.47 -27.44
C SER A 181 17.81 -3.69 -26.54
N GLY A 182 16.80 -3.82 -25.68
CA GLY A 182 16.71 -4.83 -24.62
C GLY A 182 17.66 -4.57 -23.44
N GLU A 183 18.34 -3.43 -23.39
CA GLU A 183 19.32 -3.11 -22.34
C GLU A 183 18.67 -2.40 -21.14
N VAL A 184 19.16 -2.71 -19.94
CA VAL A 184 18.76 -2.01 -18.71
C VAL A 184 19.42 -0.62 -18.69
N LYS A 185 18.62 0.43 -18.57
CA LYS A 185 19.07 1.82 -18.48
C LYS A 185 18.63 2.46 -17.16
N ALA A 186 19.47 3.35 -16.63
CA ALA A 186 19.09 4.19 -15.51
C ALA A 186 18.10 5.27 -15.98
N SER A 187 17.04 5.49 -15.21
CA SER A 187 16.08 6.54 -15.47
C SER A 187 16.71 7.92 -15.31
N LYS A 188 16.50 8.81 -16.29
CA LYS A 188 16.94 10.21 -16.22
C LYS A 188 15.85 11.15 -15.69
N SER A 189 14.62 10.66 -15.63
CA SER A 189 13.40 11.40 -15.29
C SER A 189 12.57 10.61 -14.29
N ALA A 190 11.86 11.34 -13.42
CA ALA A 190 10.93 10.77 -12.44
C ALA A 190 9.59 10.32 -13.03
N TYR A 191 9.22 10.76 -14.24
CA TYR A 191 7.87 10.59 -14.78
C TYR A 191 7.79 10.19 -16.26
N ALA A 192 8.87 10.35 -17.05
CA ALA A 192 8.89 9.97 -18.46
C ALA A 192 8.57 8.47 -18.64
N HIS A 193 9.13 7.64 -17.76
CA HIS A 193 8.66 6.28 -17.51
C HIS A 193 7.85 6.29 -16.19
N PRO A 194 6.54 6.00 -16.19
CA PRO A 194 5.76 5.95 -14.95
C PRO A 194 6.14 4.73 -14.08
N GLN A 195 5.71 4.73 -12.82
CA GLN A 195 5.67 3.52 -11.98
C GLN A 195 4.21 3.02 -11.87
N PRO A 196 3.71 2.24 -12.84
CA PRO A 196 2.31 1.82 -12.89
C PRO A 196 2.02 0.53 -12.10
N HIS A 197 3.04 -0.19 -11.61
CA HIS A 197 2.88 -1.49 -10.96
C HIS A 197 2.49 -1.31 -9.49
N ALA A 198 1.61 -2.16 -8.97
CA ALA A 198 1.18 -2.10 -7.57
C ALA A 198 1.89 -3.10 -6.66
N CYS A 199 2.37 -4.20 -7.23
CA CYS A 199 2.84 -5.35 -6.47
C CYS A 199 4.27 -5.66 -6.82
N PHE A 200 5.12 -5.75 -5.81
CA PHE A 200 6.54 -6.06 -5.95
C PHE A 200 6.92 -7.19 -4.99
N ILE A 201 7.79 -8.08 -5.46
CA ILE A 201 8.49 -9.07 -4.65
C ILE A 201 9.95 -8.68 -4.69
N GLN A 202 10.59 -8.58 -3.52
CA GLN A 202 11.99 -8.18 -3.42
C GLN A 202 12.79 -9.20 -2.62
N SER A 203 13.95 -9.58 -3.13
CA SER A 203 14.91 -10.38 -2.39
C SER A 203 15.67 -9.53 -1.37
N ILE A 204 16.26 -10.24 -0.40
CA ILE A 204 17.15 -9.69 0.60
C ILE A 204 18.28 -10.67 0.88
N GLU A 205 19.50 -10.16 0.91
CA GLU A 205 20.69 -10.88 1.33
C GLU A 205 21.02 -10.57 2.80
N ASP A 206 21.66 -11.52 3.48
CA ASP A 206 22.15 -11.36 4.86
C ASP A 206 23.45 -10.51 4.91
N ASP A 207 23.34 -9.32 4.36
CA ASP A 207 24.35 -8.26 4.29
C ASP A 207 23.74 -6.93 4.77
N LEU A 208 24.52 -6.10 5.47
CA LEU A 208 23.99 -4.87 6.06
C LEU A 208 23.83 -3.73 5.04
N VAL A 209 24.82 -3.46 4.18
CA VAL A 209 24.96 -2.16 3.47
C VAL A 209 25.21 -2.27 1.97
N ASN A 210 25.54 -3.44 1.44
CA ASN A 210 25.79 -3.62 0.02
C ASN A 210 24.47 -3.69 -0.78
N GLU A 211 24.59 -3.58 -2.11
CA GLU A 211 23.46 -3.79 -3.04
C GLU A 211 22.83 -5.16 -2.79
N GLY A 212 21.50 -5.23 -2.67
CA GLY A 212 20.80 -6.46 -2.28
C GLY A 212 20.70 -6.71 -0.76
N GLY A 213 21.47 -5.99 0.06
CA GLY A 213 21.44 -6.10 1.52
C GLY A 213 20.25 -5.40 2.21
N ILE A 214 20.27 -5.41 3.55
CA ILE A 214 19.19 -4.92 4.42
C ILE A 214 18.92 -3.42 4.21
N MET A 215 19.96 -2.57 4.24
CA MET A 215 19.77 -1.12 4.11
C MET A 215 19.38 -0.72 2.68
N ASP A 216 19.87 -1.44 1.67
CA ASP A 216 19.47 -1.23 0.29
C ASP A 216 18.00 -1.59 0.06
N LEU A 217 17.49 -2.68 0.66
CA LEU A 217 16.06 -3.00 0.62
C LEU A 217 15.21 -1.83 1.10
N TRP A 218 15.54 -1.19 2.23
CA TRP A 218 14.79 -0.04 2.73
C TRP A 218 14.78 1.14 1.75
N VAL A 219 15.88 1.38 1.04
CA VAL A 219 15.95 2.41 -0.02
C VAL A 219 15.04 2.04 -1.19
N ARG A 220 15.09 0.78 -1.66
CA ARG A 220 14.23 0.29 -2.74
C ARG A 220 12.75 0.35 -2.37
N GLU A 221 12.39 -0.05 -1.16
CA GLU A 221 11.02 0.06 -0.63
C GLU A 221 10.55 1.51 -0.54
N ALA A 222 11.40 2.43 -0.09
CA ALA A 222 11.06 3.85 -0.03
C ALA A 222 10.75 4.42 -1.42
N ARG A 223 11.51 4.02 -2.45
CA ARG A 223 11.21 4.34 -3.86
C ARG A 223 9.83 3.83 -4.25
N LEU A 224 9.49 2.58 -3.91
CA LEU A 224 8.19 1.99 -4.24
C LEU A 224 7.02 2.71 -3.54
N PHE A 225 7.13 2.92 -2.23
CA PHE A 225 6.09 3.55 -1.43
C PHE A 225 5.79 4.96 -1.92
N LYS A 226 6.82 5.75 -2.26
CA LYS A 226 6.67 7.11 -2.78
C LYS A 226 5.67 7.19 -3.95
N TYR A 227 5.66 6.18 -4.82
CA TYR A 227 4.83 6.14 -6.02
C TYR A 227 3.55 5.30 -5.88
N GLY A 228 3.19 4.84 -4.68
CA GLY A 228 1.90 4.19 -4.43
C GLY A 228 1.92 2.66 -4.41
N SER A 229 3.09 2.04 -4.55
CA SER A 229 3.22 0.58 -4.70
C SER A 229 3.50 -0.12 -3.39
N GLY A 230 3.11 -1.39 -3.30
CA GLY A 230 3.40 -2.26 -2.18
C GLY A 230 4.45 -3.32 -2.51
N THR A 231 5.09 -3.85 -1.48
CA THR A 231 6.24 -4.77 -1.60
C THR A 231 6.16 -5.89 -0.59
N GLY A 232 6.63 -7.08 -0.95
CA GLY A 232 6.84 -8.16 0.01
C GLY A 232 8.19 -8.83 -0.15
N THR A 233 8.68 -9.33 0.98
CA THR A 233 10.01 -9.93 1.09
C THR A 233 9.98 -11.06 2.11
N ASN A 234 10.65 -12.16 1.79
CA ASN A 234 10.91 -13.23 2.75
C ASN A 234 12.24 -12.95 3.46
N PHE A 235 12.17 -12.75 4.77
CA PHE A 235 13.31 -12.37 5.62
C PHE A 235 14.04 -13.58 6.20
N SER A 236 13.65 -14.80 5.82
CA SER A 236 14.18 -16.03 6.39
C SER A 236 15.65 -16.28 6.11
N ASN A 237 16.23 -15.60 5.11
CA ASN A 237 17.67 -15.68 4.84
C ASN A 237 18.51 -14.92 5.87
N LEU A 238 17.92 -13.98 6.61
CA LEU A 238 18.65 -13.22 7.62
C LEU A 238 19.00 -14.11 8.82
N ARG A 239 20.22 -13.98 9.33
CA ARG A 239 20.64 -14.74 10.51
C ARG A 239 19.86 -14.34 11.77
N SER A 240 19.59 -15.31 12.63
CA SER A 240 18.84 -15.09 13.86
C SER A 240 19.64 -14.36 14.93
N ASP A 241 18.93 -13.92 15.97
CA ASP A 241 19.53 -13.36 17.18
C ASP A 241 20.58 -14.31 17.76
N GLY A 242 21.74 -13.75 18.10
CA GLY A 242 22.84 -14.49 18.70
C GLY A 242 23.70 -15.32 17.73
N GLU A 243 23.41 -15.38 16.43
CA GLU A 243 24.32 -15.99 15.44
C GLU A 243 25.59 -15.15 15.23
N SER A 244 26.68 -15.78 14.78
CA SER A 244 28.00 -15.13 14.70
C SER A 244 28.08 -14.11 13.56
N LEU A 245 28.87 -13.05 13.75
CA LEU A 245 29.21 -12.06 12.70
C LEU A 245 30.65 -12.27 12.20
N SER A 246 30.90 -11.92 10.93
CA SER A 246 32.23 -12.08 10.30
C SER A 246 33.31 -11.20 10.95
N GLY A 247 32.95 -10.00 11.41
CA GLY A 247 33.84 -9.08 12.13
C GLY A 247 34.02 -9.39 13.62
N GLY A 248 33.49 -10.52 14.11
CA GLY A 248 33.36 -10.80 15.54
C GLY A 248 32.10 -10.19 16.14
N GLY A 249 31.60 -10.79 17.22
CA GLY A 249 30.33 -10.40 17.87
C GLY A 249 29.15 -11.28 17.46
N ARG A 250 27.94 -10.82 17.80
CA ARG A 250 26.68 -11.57 17.62
C ARG A 250 25.62 -10.72 16.95
N SER A 251 24.82 -11.34 16.08
CA SER A 251 23.69 -10.71 15.40
C SER A 251 22.62 -10.27 16.40
N SER A 252 21.95 -9.16 16.09
CA SER A 252 20.75 -8.67 16.77
C SER A 252 19.45 -9.36 16.32
N GLY A 253 19.54 -10.26 15.33
CA GLY A 253 18.45 -11.04 14.78
C GLY A 253 17.51 -10.25 13.87
N LEU A 254 16.71 -10.98 13.08
CA LEU A 254 15.84 -10.37 12.07
C LEU A 254 14.81 -9.41 12.69
N MET A 255 14.32 -9.71 13.90
CA MET A 255 13.30 -8.89 14.57
C MET A 255 13.76 -7.45 14.79
N SER A 256 15.07 -7.23 14.99
CA SER A 256 15.62 -5.88 15.14
C SER A 256 15.51 -5.08 13.84
N PHE A 257 15.76 -5.71 12.70
CA PHE A 257 15.66 -5.07 11.39
C PHE A 257 14.21 -4.91 10.95
N LEU A 258 13.32 -5.87 11.24
CA LEU A 258 11.90 -5.74 10.96
C LEU A 258 11.28 -4.52 11.66
N LYS A 259 11.71 -4.21 12.89
CA LYS A 259 11.27 -2.99 13.59
C LYS A 259 11.71 -1.72 12.87
N ILE A 260 12.93 -1.68 12.33
CA ILE A 260 13.41 -0.53 11.54
C ILE A 260 12.55 -0.37 10.29
N GLY A 261 12.31 -1.47 9.58
CA GLY A 261 11.48 -1.50 8.38
C GLY A 261 10.04 -1.05 8.60
N ASP A 262 9.43 -1.53 9.67
CA ASP A 262 8.09 -1.14 10.10
C ASP A 262 8.01 0.37 10.34
N ARG A 263 9.02 0.95 11.01
CA ARG A 263 9.08 2.41 11.21
C ARG A 263 9.29 3.19 9.93
N ALA A 264 10.14 2.70 9.04
CA ALA A 264 10.35 3.32 7.73
C ALA A 264 9.05 3.32 6.91
N ALA A 265 8.32 2.20 6.88
CA ALA A 265 7.04 2.09 6.19
C ALA A 265 5.99 3.04 6.78
N GLY A 266 5.89 3.15 8.11
CA GLY A 266 4.95 4.06 8.77
C GLY A 266 5.23 5.55 8.53
N ALA A 267 6.50 5.92 8.30
CA ALA A 267 6.91 7.30 8.03
C ALA A 267 6.61 7.77 6.60
N ILE A 268 6.51 6.85 5.64
CA ILE A 268 6.36 7.19 4.21
C ILE A 268 4.89 7.22 3.82
N LYS A 269 4.44 8.36 3.27
CA LYS A 269 3.10 8.51 2.70
C LYS A 269 3.10 8.12 1.24
N SER A 270 2.22 7.19 0.87
CA SER A 270 2.27 6.49 -0.41
C SER A 270 1.55 7.24 -1.52
N GLY A 271 2.20 7.38 -2.68
CA GLY A 271 1.66 8.06 -3.87
C GLY A 271 1.44 9.57 -3.69
N GLY A 272 2.09 10.21 -2.72
CA GLY A 272 1.84 11.62 -2.39
C GLY A 272 0.44 11.91 -1.82
N THR A 273 -0.26 10.86 -1.37
CA THR A 273 -1.59 10.95 -0.74
C THR A 273 -1.51 10.60 0.75
N THR A 274 -2.64 10.62 1.46
CA THR A 274 -2.71 10.17 2.87
C THR A 274 -2.63 8.64 3.06
N ARG A 275 -2.34 7.85 2.01
CA ARG A 275 -2.27 6.38 2.05
C ARG A 275 -1.00 5.90 2.77
N ARG A 276 -1.11 4.87 3.61
CA ARG A 276 0.05 4.19 4.23
C ARG A 276 0.80 3.32 3.21
N ALA A 277 2.10 3.13 3.43
CA ALA A 277 2.87 2.10 2.75
C ALA A 277 2.25 0.71 2.96
N ALA A 278 2.35 -0.17 1.97
CA ALA A 278 1.88 -1.55 2.05
C ALA A 278 3.07 -2.50 1.97
N LYS A 279 3.34 -3.22 3.07
CA LYS A 279 4.48 -4.11 3.21
C LYS A 279 4.04 -5.52 3.62
N MET A 280 4.65 -6.54 3.03
CA MET A 280 4.57 -7.94 3.49
C MET A 280 5.92 -8.39 4.04
N VAL A 281 5.88 -9.01 5.20
CA VAL A 281 7.01 -9.66 5.85
C VAL A 281 6.70 -11.14 5.97
N ILE A 282 7.52 -11.96 5.32
CA ILE A 282 7.39 -13.42 5.36
C ILE A 282 8.56 -14.00 6.14
N VAL A 283 8.27 -14.96 7.02
CA VAL A 283 9.28 -15.75 7.74
C VAL A 283 8.89 -17.23 7.69
N ASP A 284 9.84 -18.08 7.37
CA ASP A 284 9.68 -19.53 7.26
C ASP A 284 9.57 -20.13 8.66
N ILE A 285 8.72 -21.14 8.80
CA ILE A 285 8.36 -21.75 10.09
C ILE A 285 9.55 -22.41 10.83
N ASP A 286 10.66 -22.68 10.13
CA ASP A 286 11.88 -23.24 10.69
C ASP A 286 12.89 -22.17 11.16
N HIS A 287 12.59 -20.88 11.00
CA HIS A 287 13.52 -19.82 11.36
C HIS A 287 13.71 -19.75 12.90
N PRO A 288 14.93 -19.58 13.46
CA PRO A 288 15.14 -19.57 14.92
C PRO A 288 14.42 -18.45 15.68
N ASP A 289 14.16 -17.31 15.04
CA ASP A 289 13.37 -16.20 15.60
C ASP A 289 11.84 -16.35 15.40
N ILE A 290 11.35 -17.46 14.83
CA ILE A 290 9.94 -17.63 14.44
C ILE A 290 8.95 -17.43 15.59
N GLU A 291 9.28 -17.90 16.80
CA GLU A 291 8.38 -17.75 17.95
C GLU A 291 8.18 -16.29 18.36
N LYS A 292 9.22 -15.45 18.21
CA LYS A 292 9.13 -14.01 18.45
C LYS A 292 8.34 -13.32 17.35
N PHE A 293 8.52 -13.77 16.10
CA PHE A 293 7.80 -13.23 14.94
C PHE A 293 6.29 -13.49 15.03
N ILE A 294 5.88 -14.72 15.35
CA ILE A 294 4.47 -15.11 15.49
C ILE A 294 3.76 -14.24 16.53
N ASN A 295 4.39 -14.03 17.69
CA ASN A 295 3.80 -13.26 18.78
C ASN A 295 3.99 -11.73 18.66
N TRP A 296 4.69 -11.26 17.62
CA TRP A 296 5.14 -9.87 17.57
C TRP A 296 3.98 -8.87 17.66
N LYS A 297 2.94 -9.02 16.82
CA LYS A 297 1.78 -8.14 16.86
C LYS A 297 0.98 -8.29 18.14
N VAL A 298 0.78 -9.53 18.62
CA VAL A 298 0.10 -9.80 19.89
C VAL A 298 0.74 -9.04 21.05
N ASP A 299 2.07 -9.10 21.16
CA ASP A 299 2.81 -8.43 22.23
C ASP A 299 2.71 -6.90 22.12
N GLU A 300 2.63 -6.36 20.90
CA GLU A 300 2.49 -4.92 20.65
C GLU A 300 1.07 -4.42 20.92
N GLU A 301 0.04 -5.20 20.59
CA GLU A 301 -1.36 -4.93 20.96
C GLU A 301 -1.55 -4.88 22.49
N GLN A 302 -0.90 -5.80 23.22
CA GLN A 302 -0.93 -5.80 24.68
C GLN A 302 -0.29 -4.53 25.27
N LYS A 303 0.76 -3.99 24.63
CA LYS A 303 1.36 -2.70 25.02
C LYS A 303 0.40 -1.55 24.78
N VAL A 304 -0.30 -1.51 23.65
CA VAL A 304 -1.32 -0.48 23.37
C VAL A 304 -2.40 -0.53 24.45
N ALA A 305 -2.94 -1.72 24.75
CA ALA A 305 -3.94 -1.89 25.80
C ALA A 305 -3.44 -1.37 27.17
N ALA A 306 -2.19 -1.68 27.53
CA ALA A 306 -1.57 -1.19 28.76
C ALA A 306 -1.38 0.34 28.78
N LEU A 307 -0.97 0.95 27.66
CA LEU A 307 -0.81 2.40 27.52
C LEU A 307 -2.15 3.14 27.65
N VAL A 308 -3.19 2.64 26.96
CA VAL A 308 -4.54 3.22 27.01
C VAL A 308 -5.13 3.11 28.41
N ALA A 309 -5.08 1.93 29.03
CA ALA A 309 -5.58 1.73 30.38
C ALA A 309 -4.79 2.58 31.41
N GLY A 310 -3.46 2.54 31.34
CA GLY A 310 -2.57 3.27 32.25
C GLY A 310 -2.72 4.78 32.15
N SER A 311 -2.84 5.34 30.94
CA SER A 311 -3.00 6.78 30.74
C SER A 311 -4.34 7.31 31.27
N LYS A 312 -5.44 6.56 31.05
CA LYS A 312 -6.77 6.92 31.58
C LYS A 312 -6.80 6.86 33.11
N LEU A 313 -6.24 5.80 33.70
CA LEU A 313 -6.12 5.69 35.16
C LEU A 313 -5.24 6.79 35.76
N ALA A 314 -4.12 7.11 35.10
CA ALA A 314 -3.25 8.20 35.53
C ALA A 314 -3.99 9.54 35.50
N ASN A 315 -4.65 9.88 34.38
CA ASN A 315 -5.43 11.12 34.28
C ASN A 315 -6.49 11.21 35.38
N GLN A 316 -7.28 10.14 35.58
CA GLN A 316 -8.33 10.08 36.60
C GLN A 316 -7.78 10.29 38.02
N HIS A 317 -6.78 9.50 38.42
CA HIS A 317 -6.29 9.51 39.81
C HIS A 317 -5.46 10.76 40.13
N LEU A 318 -4.70 11.29 39.16
CA LEU A 318 -3.97 12.54 39.34
C LEU A 318 -4.93 13.73 39.47
N ASN A 319 -6.01 13.78 38.68
CA ASN A 319 -7.04 14.80 38.83
C ASN A 319 -7.83 14.65 40.15
N ALA A 320 -8.04 13.44 40.66
CA ALA A 320 -8.62 13.23 41.98
C ALA A 320 -7.73 13.76 43.12
N ILE A 321 -6.40 13.56 43.01
CA ILE A 321 -5.42 14.05 43.98
C ILE A 321 -5.39 15.58 44.02
N ILE A 322 -5.30 16.24 42.86
CA ILE A 322 -5.25 17.71 42.82
C ILE A 322 -6.57 18.32 43.33
N LYS A 323 -7.72 17.73 42.99
CA LYS A 323 -9.02 18.11 43.53
C LYS A 323 -9.05 17.99 45.06
N ALA A 324 -8.58 16.87 45.62
CA ALA A 324 -8.52 16.67 47.07
C ALA A 324 -7.58 17.67 47.78
N CYS A 325 -6.52 18.15 47.11
CA CYS A 325 -5.69 19.25 47.60
C CYS A 325 -6.44 20.59 47.55
N SER A 326 -7.16 20.88 46.46
CA SER A 326 -7.87 22.15 46.24
C SER A 326 -9.07 22.33 47.18
N GLU A 327 -9.80 21.25 47.47
CA GLU A 327 -10.96 21.25 48.39
C GLU A 327 -10.56 21.23 49.88
N GLY A 328 -9.28 20.99 50.19
CA GLY A 328 -8.81 20.97 51.58
C GLY A 328 -8.59 22.37 52.16
N GLU A 329 -8.79 22.50 53.47
CA GLU A 329 -8.67 23.78 54.19
C GLU A 329 -7.26 23.99 54.79
N GLY A 330 -6.79 25.24 54.74
CA GLY A 330 -5.52 25.67 55.36
C GLY A 330 -4.26 25.07 54.74
N ASP A 331 -3.09 25.38 55.33
CA ASP A 331 -1.79 24.94 54.80
C ASP A 331 -1.59 23.42 54.85
N GLY A 332 -2.34 22.72 55.72
CA GLY A 332 -2.32 21.27 55.85
C GLY A 332 -2.97 20.50 54.68
N ARG A 333 -3.65 21.18 53.76
CA ARG A 333 -4.36 20.56 52.63
C ARG A 333 -3.47 19.75 51.69
N PHE A 334 -2.18 20.04 51.65
CA PHE A 334 -1.18 19.33 50.83
C PHE A 334 -0.46 18.21 51.58
N GLU A 335 -0.74 18.03 52.87
CA GLU A 335 -0.11 17.01 53.70
C GLU A 335 -1.06 15.81 53.87
N PRO A 336 -0.70 14.60 53.39
CA PRO A 336 -1.58 13.43 53.49
C PRO A 336 -1.94 13.03 54.93
N LYS A 337 -1.12 13.42 55.92
CA LYS A 337 -1.41 13.18 57.34
C LYS A 337 -2.49 14.11 57.90
N LYS A 338 -2.66 15.30 57.31
CA LYS A 338 -3.59 16.35 57.76
C LYS A 338 -4.83 16.46 56.87
N ASN A 339 -4.78 15.92 55.64
CA ASN A 339 -5.91 15.87 54.71
C ASN A 339 -6.34 14.40 54.46
N PRO A 340 -7.40 13.91 55.13
CA PRO A 340 -7.90 12.54 54.95
C PRO A 340 -8.38 12.25 53.52
N ALA A 341 -8.93 13.24 52.81
CA ALA A 341 -9.35 13.10 51.42
C ALA A 341 -8.14 12.87 50.51
N LEU A 342 -7.08 13.68 50.66
CA LEU A 342 -5.81 13.47 49.96
C LEU A 342 -5.20 12.10 50.28
N SER A 343 -5.20 11.67 51.54
CA SER A 343 -4.72 10.34 51.95
C SER A 343 -5.49 9.19 51.31
N LYS A 344 -6.81 9.35 51.14
CA LYS A 344 -7.67 8.39 50.44
C LYS A 344 -7.30 8.34 48.95
N GLU A 345 -7.19 9.48 48.28
CA GLU A 345 -6.89 9.52 46.85
C GLU A 345 -5.46 9.05 46.53
N ILE A 346 -4.48 9.31 47.41
CA ILE A 346 -3.13 8.73 47.27
C ILE A 346 -3.16 7.20 47.39
N ARG A 347 -3.95 6.65 48.32
CA ARG A 347 -4.12 5.19 48.44
C ARG A 347 -4.81 4.60 47.22
N ALA A 348 -5.80 5.30 46.67
CA ALA A 348 -6.48 4.90 45.43
C ALA A 348 -5.51 4.90 44.24
N ALA A 349 -4.72 5.97 44.06
CA ALA A 349 -3.71 6.07 43.01
C ALA A 349 -2.65 4.95 43.11
N ARG A 350 -2.17 4.64 44.33
CA ARG A 350 -1.26 3.51 44.55
C ARG A 350 -1.90 2.15 44.22
N LYS A 351 -3.17 1.96 44.57
CA LYS A 351 -3.92 0.75 44.21
C LYS A 351 -4.06 0.61 42.69
N ALA A 352 -4.14 1.74 41.98
CA ALA A 352 -4.15 1.81 40.51
C ALA A 352 -2.74 1.84 39.87
N MET A 353 -1.69 1.52 40.64
CA MET A 353 -0.31 1.44 40.14
C MET A 353 0.26 2.76 39.60
N ILE A 354 -0.29 3.91 40.01
CA ILE A 354 0.23 5.21 39.60
C ILE A 354 1.58 5.45 40.28
N PRO A 355 2.66 5.76 39.53
CA PRO A 355 3.98 5.95 40.11
C PRO A 355 4.03 7.10 41.12
N GLU A 356 4.71 6.87 42.25
CA GLU A 356 4.77 7.80 43.38
C GLU A 356 5.38 9.16 43.02
N ASN A 357 6.27 9.21 42.02
CA ASN A 357 6.83 10.47 41.53
C ASN A 357 5.75 11.38 40.90
N TYR A 358 4.76 10.84 40.19
CA TYR A 358 3.64 11.60 39.64
C TYR A 358 2.73 12.12 40.75
N VAL A 359 2.38 11.28 41.72
CA VAL A 359 1.60 11.69 42.91
C VAL A 359 2.25 12.90 43.60
N ARG A 360 3.56 12.83 43.86
CA ARG A 360 4.31 13.94 44.48
C ARG A 360 4.44 15.18 43.59
N ARG A 361 4.48 15.02 42.26
CA ARG A 361 4.49 16.15 41.32
C ARG A 361 3.14 16.88 41.32
N VAL A 362 2.04 16.14 41.34
CA VAL A 362 0.70 16.72 41.32
C VAL A 362 0.35 17.45 42.62
N ILE A 363 0.76 16.93 43.78
CA ILE A 363 0.62 17.68 45.05
C ILE A 363 1.40 19.00 44.99
N ARG A 364 2.60 19.00 44.40
CA ARG A 364 3.39 20.23 44.21
C ARG A 364 2.75 21.20 43.21
N LEU A 365 2.11 20.71 42.16
CA LEU A 365 1.33 21.55 41.25
C LEU A 365 0.15 22.19 41.99
N ALA A 366 -0.56 21.42 42.82
CA ALA A 366 -1.62 21.96 43.67
C ALA A 366 -1.09 23.06 44.61
N GLN A 367 0.10 22.89 45.18
CA GLN A 367 0.76 23.93 46.01
C GLN A 367 1.06 25.22 45.24
N GLN A 368 1.28 25.13 43.93
CA GLN A 368 1.51 26.28 43.05
C GLN A 368 0.20 26.94 42.57
N GLY A 369 -0.96 26.41 42.95
CA GLY A 369 -2.27 26.97 42.62
C GLY A 369 -2.94 26.38 41.38
N TYR A 370 -2.41 25.29 40.80
CA TYR A 370 -3.11 24.55 39.75
C TYR A 370 -4.26 23.73 40.35
N ASP A 371 -5.38 23.63 39.63
CA ASP A 371 -6.60 22.93 40.05
C ASP A 371 -6.86 21.61 39.28
N SER A 372 -6.08 21.38 38.22
CA SER A 372 -6.22 20.25 37.30
C SER A 372 -4.86 19.85 36.73
N VAL A 373 -4.76 18.63 36.22
CA VAL A 373 -3.59 18.11 35.52
C VAL A 373 -4.01 17.62 34.15
N ASP A 374 -3.36 18.13 33.12
CA ASP A 374 -3.47 17.58 31.78
C ASP A 374 -2.47 16.42 31.63
N PHE A 375 -2.99 15.20 31.76
CA PHE A 375 -2.25 13.98 31.47
C PHE A 375 -2.81 13.39 30.17
N GLN A 376 -1.97 13.33 29.13
CA GLN A 376 -2.35 12.81 27.82
C GLN A 376 -2.97 11.42 27.94
N MET A 377 -4.23 11.30 27.52
CA MET A 377 -4.95 10.03 27.43
C MET A 377 -4.78 9.46 26.03
N TYR A 378 -4.48 8.17 25.97
CA TYR A 378 -4.45 7.45 24.71
C TYR A 378 -5.77 6.72 24.46
N ASP A 379 -6.01 6.36 23.21
CA ASP A 379 -7.14 5.54 22.78
C ASP A 379 -6.69 4.41 21.84
N THR A 380 -7.65 3.57 21.48
CA THR A 380 -7.44 2.38 20.64
C THR A 380 -7.75 2.65 19.16
N ASP A 381 -7.86 3.90 18.73
CA ASP A 381 -7.91 4.20 17.31
C ASP A 381 -6.56 3.85 16.69
N TRP A 382 -6.57 3.21 15.53
CA TRP A 382 -5.35 2.73 14.88
C TRP A 382 -4.42 3.88 14.40
N GLN A 383 -4.93 5.11 14.33
CA GLN A 383 -4.15 6.33 14.07
C GLN A 383 -3.67 7.02 15.35
N SER A 384 -4.02 6.50 16.53
CA SER A 384 -3.69 7.12 17.81
C SER A 384 -2.20 7.08 18.10
N GLU A 385 -1.75 8.00 18.95
CA GLU A 385 -0.36 8.04 19.42
C GLU A 385 0.07 6.72 20.08
N ALA A 386 -0.86 5.95 20.67
CA ALA A 386 -0.55 4.63 21.23
C ALA A 386 -0.17 3.61 20.15
N TYR A 387 -0.88 3.58 19.03
CA TYR A 387 -0.50 2.71 17.90
C TYR A 387 0.77 3.22 17.20
N VAL A 388 0.95 4.53 17.12
CA VAL A 388 2.15 5.14 16.56
C VAL A 388 3.40 4.83 17.40
N THR A 389 3.30 4.52 18.70
CA THR A 389 4.48 4.21 19.54
C THR A 389 4.89 2.73 19.56
N VAL A 390 4.03 1.81 19.10
CA VAL A 390 4.35 0.38 19.01
C VAL A 390 4.90 -0.02 17.63
N SER A 391 5.46 -1.23 17.52
CA SER A 391 6.03 -1.74 16.27
C SER A 391 5.18 -2.84 15.63
N GLY A 392 5.47 -3.19 14.38
CA GLY A 392 4.83 -4.28 13.65
C GLY A 392 3.45 -3.94 13.07
N GLN A 393 3.06 -2.65 13.06
CA GLN A 393 1.72 -2.18 12.67
C GLN A 393 1.63 -1.73 11.20
N ASN A 394 2.77 -1.62 10.50
CA ASN A 394 2.88 -1.09 9.14
C ASN A 394 3.23 -2.19 8.11
N ALA A 395 3.09 -3.46 8.50
CA ALA A 395 3.27 -4.60 7.62
C ALA A 395 2.24 -5.71 7.91
N ASN A 396 1.93 -6.48 6.87
CA ASN A 396 1.30 -7.80 7.02
C ASN A 396 2.41 -8.80 7.37
N ASN A 397 2.21 -9.59 8.41
CA ASN A 397 3.15 -10.61 8.85
C ASN A 397 2.61 -11.97 8.42
N THR A 398 3.42 -12.78 7.76
CA THR A 398 3.01 -14.09 7.27
C THR A 398 4.07 -15.13 7.59
N VAL A 399 3.61 -16.29 8.06
CA VAL A 399 4.47 -17.45 8.24
C VAL A 399 4.32 -18.37 7.04
N ARG A 400 5.45 -18.81 6.50
CA ARG A 400 5.49 -19.73 5.39
C ARG A 400 5.76 -21.16 5.89
N ILE A 401 4.86 -22.08 5.55
CA ILE A 401 4.84 -23.45 6.08
C ILE A 401 4.95 -24.48 4.96
N THR A 402 5.58 -25.60 5.25
CA THR A 402 5.73 -26.74 4.32
C THR A 402 4.74 -27.87 4.66
N ASN A 403 4.50 -28.77 3.71
CA ASN A 403 3.80 -30.03 3.89
C ASN A 403 4.48 -30.86 5.00
N ALA A 404 5.81 -30.90 5.04
CA ALA A 404 6.56 -31.60 6.09
C ALA A 404 6.27 -31.06 7.50
N PHE A 405 6.09 -29.74 7.65
CA PHE A 405 5.66 -29.15 8.92
C PHE A 405 4.26 -29.62 9.30
N LEU A 406 3.31 -29.56 8.37
CA LEU A 406 1.92 -29.99 8.60
C LEU A 406 1.82 -31.49 8.92
N GLU A 407 2.60 -32.34 8.27
CA GLU A 407 2.71 -33.76 8.59
C GLU A 407 3.27 -33.97 10.01
N SER A 408 4.27 -33.18 10.42
CA SER A 408 4.79 -33.21 11.80
C SER A 408 3.73 -32.76 12.82
N VAL A 409 2.91 -31.75 12.49
CA VAL A 409 1.77 -31.33 13.32
C VAL A 409 0.77 -32.48 13.49
N GLN A 410 0.37 -33.11 12.40
CA GLN A 410 -0.63 -34.20 12.42
C GLN A 410 -0.14 -35.45 13.15
N SER A 411 1.15 -35.78 13.03
CA SER A 411 1.76 -36.96 13.66
C SER A 411 2.22 -36.74 15.10
N GLY A 412 2.12 -35.52 15.63
CA GLY A 412 2.62 -35.18 16.98
C GLY A 412 4.16 -35.14 17.07
N GLY A 413 4.81 -34.91 15.92
CA GLY A 413 6.25 -34.86 15.77
C GLY A 413 6.92 -33.61 16.33
N ASP A 414 8.24 -33.62 16.22
CA ASP A 414 9.09 -32.48 16.56
C ASP A 414 9.37 -31.64 15.30
N TRP A 415 9.69 -30.37 15.52
CA TRP A 415 10.10 -29.41 14.50
C TRP A 415 11.41 -28.75 14.90
N GLN A 416 12.36 -28.67 13.97
CA GLN A 416 13.68 -28.10 14.22
C GLN A 416 13.75 -26.69 13.68
N LEU A 417 14.23 -25.77 14.50
CA LEU A 417 14.58 -24.42 14.06
C LEU A 417 16.05 -24.39 13.66
N VAL A 418 16.36 -23.89 12.46
CA VAL A 418 17.67 -24.08 11.81
C VAL A 418 18.40 -22.75 11.62
N ARG A 419 19.64 -22.68 12.11
CA ARG A 419 20.52 -21.50 11.99
C ARG A 419 20.88 -21.23 10.53
N ARG A 420 20.92 -19.95 10.13
CA ARG A 420 21.24 -19.56 8.74
C ARG A 420 22.75 -19.52 8.48
N THR A 421 23.58 -19.37 9.53
CA THR A 421 25.04 -19.26 9.37
C THR A 421 25.76 -20.60 9.22
N ASP A 422 25.26 -21.68 9.83
CA ASP A 422 25.93 -22.98 9.85
C ASP A 422 25.01 -24.20 9.69
N GLY A 423 23.72 -23.99 9.45
CA GLY A 423 22.73 -25.06 9.22
C GLY A 423 22.46 -25.95 10.43
N LYS A 424 22.99 -25.60 11.62
CA LYS A 424 22.76 -26.40 12.83
C LYS A 424 21.41 -26.09 13.45
N VAL A 425 20.87 -27.06 14.16
CA VAL A 425 19.64 -26.91 14.96
C VAL A 425 19.90 -25.91 16.08
N ALA A 426 19.16 -24.80 16.08
CA ALA A 426 19.11 -23.83 17.17
C ALA A 426 18.25 -24.34 18.33
N LYS A 427 17.09 -24.90 18.01
CA LYS A 427 16.08 -25.35 18.97
C LYS A 427 15.19 -26.42 18.34
N THR A 428 14.68 -27.34 19.14
CA THR A 428 13.65 -28.29 18.73
C THR A 428 12.37 -28.01 19.52
N LEU A 429 11.23 -27.97 18.82
CA LEU A 429 9.90 -27.68 19.35
C LEU A 429 8.95 -28.83 19.03
N LYS A 430 7.81 -28.89 19.73
CA LYS A 430 6.68 -29.70 19.26
C LYS A 430 5.98 -28.96 18.13
N ALA A 431 5.81 -29.62 16.97
CA ALA A 431 5.22 -29.00 15.79
C ALA A 431 3.79 -28.50 16.09
N SER A 432 2.98 -29.33 16.77
CA SER A 432 1.62 -28.97 17.18
C SER A 432 1.57 -27.77 18.12
N ALA A 433 2.52 -27.63 19.04
CA ALA A 433 2.59 -26.47 19.94
C ALA A 433 2.96 -25.18 19.18
N LEU A 434 3.81 -25.28 18.16
CA LEU A 434 4.14 -24.14 17.30
C LEU A 434 2.94 -23.75 16.43
N TRP A 435 2.21 -24.72 15.87
CA TRP A 435 0.99 -24.48 15.12
C TRP A 435 -0.12 -23.83 15.96
N GLU A 436 -0.33 -24.32 17.18
CA GLU A 436 -1.27 -23.71 18.13
C GLU A 436 -0.90 -22.24 18.42
N LYS A 437 0.40 -21.93 18.52
CA LYS A 437 0.87 -20.55 18.68
C LYS A 437 0.51 -19.67 17.47
N VAL A 438 0.67 -20.18 16.25
CA VAL A 438 0.26 -19.47 15.01
C VAL A 438 -1.25 -19.20 15.04
N ALA A 439 -2.06 -20.22 15.32
CA ALA A 439 -3.52 -20.09 15.36
C ALA A 439 -3.99 -19.12 16.44
N LEU A 440 -3.41 -19.20 17.64
CA LEU A 440 -3.75 -18.31 18.74
C LEU A 440 -3.36 -16.86 18.43
N ALA A 441 -2.17 -16.62 17.87
CA ALA A 441 -1.73 -15.28 17.51
C ALA A 441 -2.65 -14.66 16.43
N ALA A 442 -3.01 -15.44 15.41
CA ALA A 442 -3.95 -15.02 14.38
C ALA A 442 -5.34 -14.69 14.96
N TRP A 443 -5.84 -15.47 15.93
CA TRP A 443 -7.07 -15.15 16.64
C TRP A 443 -6.96 -13.85 17.45
N GLN A 444 -5.81 -13.60 18.09
CA GLN A 444 -5.59 -12.42 18.94
C GLN A 444 -5.37 -11.12 18.15
N SER A 445 -4.77 -11.20 16.96
CA SER A 445 -4.26 -10.02 16.26
C SER A 445 -4.50 -9.99 14.75
N ALA A 446 -5.19 -11.00 14.20
CA ALA A 446 -5.33 -11.24 12.75
C ALA A 446 -4.02 -11.59 12.00
N ASP A 447 -2.90 -11.71 12.73
CA ASP A 447 -1.59 -12.06 12.20
C ASP A 447 -0.89 -13.11 13.10
N PRO A 448 0.04 -13.91 12.56
CA PRO A 448 0.46 -13.89 11.16
C PRO A 448 -0.54 -14.64 10.25
N GLY A 449 -0.58 -14.22 8.98
CA GLY A 449 -1.15 -15.03 7.90
C GLY A 449 -0.33 -16.29 7.65
N VAL A 450 -0.83 -17.18 6.80
CA VAL A 450 -0.17 -18.44 6.45
C VAL A 450 -0.02 -18.57 4.93
N GLN A 451 1.17 -18.94 4.48
CA GLN A 451 1.46 -19.31 3.09
C GLN A 451 1.93 -20.76 3.00
N TYR A 452 1.35 -21.53 2.07
CA TYR A 452 1.68 -22.93 1.86
C TYR A 452 2.79 -23.06 0.82
N ASP A 453 4.00 -23.21 1.33
CA ASP A 453 5.22 -23.12 0.55
C ASP A 453 5.30 -24.13 -0.60
N ASP A 454 5.00 -25.38 -0.29
CA ASP A 454 5.08 -26.48 -1.24
C ASP A 454 4.02 -26.32 -2.32
N THR A 455 2.76 -26.03 -1.95
CA THR A 455 1.68 -25.77 -2.92
C THR A 455 2.03 -24.62 -3.87
N ILE A 456 2.59 -23.52 -3.35
CA ILE A 456 3.00 -22.39 -4.19
C ILE A 456 4.04 -22.82 -5.24
N ASN A 457 5.03 -23.62 -4.84
CA ASN A 457 6.09 -24.05 -5.73
C ASN A 457 5.70 -25.21 -6.65
N GLU A 458 4.74 -26.05 -6.26
CA GLU A 458 4.15 -27.10 -7.12
C GLU A 458 3.42 -26.50 -8.32
N TRP A 459 2.83 -25.32 -8.17
CA TRP A 459 2.13 -24.59 -9.24
C TRP A 459 3.03 -23.57 -9.96
N HIS A 460 4.34 -23.60 -9.71
CA HIS A 460 5.27 -22.65 -10.30
C HIS A 460 5.42 -22.88 -11.81
N THR A 461 5.22 -21.82 -12.59
CA THR A 461 5.29 -21.85 -14.06
C THR A 461 6.71 -21.73 -14.63
N CYS A 462 7.70 -21.28 -13.86
CA CYS A 462 9.12 -21.16 -14.28
C CYS A 462 10.13 -21.63 -13.22
N PRO A 463 10.02 -22.88 -12.71
CA PRO A 463 10.87 -23.38 -11.62
C PRO A 463 12.37 -23.48 -11.96
N ALA A 464 12.73 -23.43 -13.24
CA ALA A 464 14.14 -23.42 -13.67
C ALA A 464 14.86 -22.11 -13.30
N ASP A 465 14.11 -21.01 -13.14
CA ASP A 465 14.66 -19.67 -12.91
C ASP A 465 14.76 -19.29 -11.42
N GLY A 466 14.38 -20.23 -10.55
CA GLY A 466 14.45 -20.08 -9.11
C GLY A 466 13.17 -20.53 -8.43
N ARG A 467 13.13 -20.29 -7.12
CA ARG A 467 11.99 -20.63 -6.27
C ARG A 467 11.14 -19.39 -6.03
N ILE A 468 9.83 -19.57 -5.85
CA ILE A 468 8.98 -18.52 -5.33
C ILE A 468 9.21 -18.47 -3.82
N ASN A 469 9.86 -17.42 -3.31
CA ASN A 469 10.18 -17.29 -1.89
C ASN A 469 9.25 -16.34 -1.13
N ALA A 470 8.60 -15.42 -1.84
CA ALA A 470 7.74 -14.40 -1.25
C ALA A 470 6.47 -14.15 -2.09
N SER A 471 5.68 -13.19 -1.62
CA SER A 471 4.50 -12.65 -2.31
C SER A 471 4.48 -11.14 -2.14
N ASN A 472 3.57 -10.46 -2.83
CA ASN A 472 3.24 -9.07 -2.56
C ASN A 472 2.41 -8.91 -1.25
N PRO A 473 2.08 -7.66 -0.82
CA PRO A 473 1.31 -7.37 0.40
C PRO A 473 0.01 -8.14 0.63
N CYS A 474 -0.72 -8.47 -0.44
CA CYS A 474 -2.04 -9.10 -0.34
C CYS A 474 -2.03 -10.59 -0.73
N SER A 475 -0.85 -11.19 -0.97
CA SER A 475 -0.65 -12.61 -1.31
C SER A 475 -1.32 -13.11 -2.60
N GLU A 476 -1.75 -12.23 -3.49
CA GLU A 476 -2.34 -12.55 -4.79
C GLU A 476 -1.30 -12.66 -5.92
N TYR A 477 -0.11 -12.07 -5.74
CA TYR A 477 1.00 -12.19 -6.67
C TYR A 477 2.09 -13.10 -6.10
N MET A 478 2.21 -14.30 -6.70
CA MET A 478 3.15 -15.36 -6.34
C MET A 478 4.07 -15.62 -7.53
N PHE A 479 5.28 -15.09 -7.47
CA PHE A 479 6.26 -15.22 -8.55
C PHE A 479 7.69 -15.09 -8.01
N LEU A 480 8.68 -15.15 -8.89
CA LEU A 480 10.08 -15.06 -8.54
C LEU A 480 10.40 -13.75 -7.80
N ASP A 481 11.42 -13.79 -6.94
CA ASP A 481 11.93 -12.58 -6.30
C ASP A 481 12.43 -11.55 -7.33
N ASP A 482 12.43 -10.29 -6.92
CA ASP A 482 12.80 -9.15 -7.73
C ASP A 482 11.97 -9.05 -9.02
N THR A 483 10.65 -9.16 -8.86
CA THR A 483 9.68 -8.98 -9.95
C THR A 483 8.54 -8.08 -9.52
N ALA A 484 7.83 -7.53 -10.50
CA ALA A 484 6.68 -6.67 -10.28
C ALA A 484 5.49 -7.12 -11.10
N CYS A 485 4.28 -6.85 -10.60
CA CYS A 485 3.03 -7.11 -11.29
C CYS A 485 2.15 -5.86 -11.27
N ASN A 486 1.55 -5.57 -12.42
CA ASN A 486 0.50 -4.59 -12.58
C ASN A 486 -0.85 -5.29 -12.71
N LEU A 487 -1.86 -4.68 -12.09
CA LEU A 487 -3.18 -5.26 -11.92
C LEU A 487 -4.25 -4.39 -12.55
N ALA A 488 -5.32 -5.05 -13.00
CA ALA A 488 -6.59 -4.42 -13.30
C ALA A 488 -7.74 -5.35 -12.90
N SER A 489 -8.93 -4.79 -12.74
CA SER A 489 -10.12 -5.58 -12.45
C SER A 489 -11.27 -5.18 -13.35
N LEU A 490 -11.95 -6.18 -13.92
CA LEU A 490 -13.19 -6.00 -14.67
C LEU A 490 -14.39 -6.08 -13.73
N ASN A 491 -15.31 -5.13 -13.83
CA ASN A 491 -16.50 -5.07 -13.02
C ASN A 491 -17.60 -5.97 -13.59
N LEU A 492 -17.78 -7.17 -13.00
CA LEU A 492 -18.71 -8.18 -13.53
C LEU A 492 -20.15 -7.68 -13.68
N LEU A 493 -20.60 -6.75 -12.84
CA LEU A 493 -21.95 -6.19 -12.93
C LEU A 493 -22.21 -5.44 -14.25
N THR A 494 -21.19 -4.84 -14.86
CA THR A 494 -21.34 -4.12 -16.14
C THR A 494 -21.50 -5.07 -17.33
N PHE A 495 -21.10 -6.33 -17.15
CA PHE A 495 -21.23 -7.40 -18.14
C PHE A 495 -22.44 -8.29 -17.88
N ARG A 496 -23.44 -7.84 -17.11
CA ARG A 496 -24.66 -8.61 -16.84
C ARG A 496 -25.76 -8.24 -17.85
N ASN A 497 -26.43 -9.26 -18.40
CA ASN A 497 -27.65 -9.11 -19.18
C ASN A 497 -28.87 -8.84 -18.29
N ALA A 498 -29.98 -8.43 -18.89
CA ALA A 498 -31.22 -8.21 -18.15
C ALA A 498 -31.73 -9.50 -17.47
N ASP A 499 -31.54 -10.65 -18.12
CA ASP A 499 -31.88 -11.99 -17.63
C ASP A 499 -30.92 -12.55 -16.56
N GLY A 500 -29.83 -11.84 -16.27
CA GLY A 500 -28.81 -12.26 -15.30
C GLY A 500 -27.66 -13.10 -15.85
N SER A 501 -27.69 -13.44 -17.14
CA SER A 501 -26.55 -14.09 -17.82
C SER A 501 -25.38 -13.13 -18.03
N LEU A 502 -24.19 -13.67 -18.27
CA LEU A 502 -23.00 -12.89 -18.58
C LEU A 502 -22.97 -12.52 -20.08
N LYS A 503 -22.61 -11.28 -20.38
CA LYS A 503 -22.28 -10.77 -21.72
C LYS A 503 -20.91 -11.28 -22.14
N ILE A 504 -20.87 -12.54 -22.60
CA ILE A 504 -19.62 -13.26 -22.85
C ILE A 504 -18.74 -12.52 -23.88
N ALA A 505 -19.30 -12.10 -25.02
CA ALA A 505 -18.51 -11.48 -26.10
C ALA A 505 -17.89 -10.15 -25.65
N GLU A 506 -18.66 -9.30 -24.97
CA GLU A 506 -18.18 -8.02 -24.45
C GLU A 506 -17.14 -8.22 -23.33
N PHE A 507 -17.31 -9.26 -22.51
CA PHE A 507 -16.34 -9.61 -21.47
C PHE A 507 -15.04 -10.13 -22.08
N GLU A 508 -15.08 -10.98 -23.11
CA GLU A 508 -13.90 -11.47 -23.84
C GLU A 508 -13.14 -10.31 -24.51
N HIS A 509 -13.85 -9.39 -25.14
CA HIS A 509 -13.26 -8.18 -25.71
C HIS A 509 -12.57 -7.32 -24.63
N ALA A 510 -13.24 -7.08 -23.51
CA ALA A 510 -12.68 -6.37 -22.38
C ALA A 510 -11.41 -7.05 -21.83
N VAL A 511 -11.42 -8.38 -21.70
CA VAL A 511 -10.26 -9.17 -21.27
C VAL A 511 -9.09 -8.98 -22.23
N ARG A 512 -9.33 -9.07 -23.55
CA ARG A 512 -8.30 -8.88 -24.57
C ARG A 512 -7.70 -7.47 -24.51
N LEU A 513 -8.55 -6.44 -24.47
CA LEU A 513 -8.12 -5.05 -24.44
C LEU A 513 -7.28 -4.76 -23.19
N TRP A 514 -7.75 -5.19 -22.01
CA TRP A 514 -7.05 -4.94 -20.76
C TRP A 514 -5.80 -5.78 -20.56
N THR A 515 -5.72 -6.96 -21.19
CA THR A 515 -4.46 -7.72 -21.25
C THR A 515 -3.39 -6.91 -21.98
N VAL A 516 -3.73 -6.30 -23.12
CA VAL A 516 -2.82 -5.42 -23.87
C VAL A 516 -2.45 -4.18 -23.07
N THR A 517 -3.42 -3.54 -22.40
CA THR A 517 -3.15 -2.40 -21.51
C THR A 517 -2.14 -2.73 -20.42
N LEU A 518 -2.30 -3.89 -19.75
CA LEU A 518 -1.38 -4.33 -18.71
C LEU A 518 -0.01 -4.64 -19.30
N GLU A 519 0.04 -5.25 -20.47
CA GLU A 519 1.29 -5.58 -21.15
C GLU A 519 2.08 -4.31 -21.53
N ILE A 520 1.43 -3.32 -22.15
CA ILE A 520 2.05 -2.03 -22.51
C ILE A 520 2.59 -1.34 -21.27
N SER A 521 1.89 -1.50 -20.15
CA SER A 521 2.30 -0.91 -18.88
C SER A 521 3.59 -1.49 -18.32
N VAL A 522 3.97 -2.73 -18.68
CA VAL A 522 5.29 -3.30 -18.38
C VAL A 522 6.37 -2.54 -19.15
N LEU A 523 6.13 -2.27 -20.43
CA LEU A 523 7.09 -1.66 -21.34
C LEU A 523 7.39 -0.19 -21.00
N MET A 524 6.37 0.57 -20.60
CA MET A 524 6.54 1.98 -20.24
C MET A 524 7.15 2.20 -18.84
N ALA A 525 7.22 1.16 -18.00
CA ALA A 525 7.51 1.32 -16.58
C ALA A 525 8.99 1.53 -16.24
N GLN A 526 9.23 2.17 -15.10
CA GLN A 526 10.50 2.14 -14.38
C GLN A 526 10.37 1.48 -13.00
N PHE A 527 11.46 0.91 -12.51
CA PHE A 527 11.52 0.01 -11.35
C PHE A 527 12.66 0.43 -10.39
N PRO A 528 12.59 0.08 -9.09
CA PRO A 528 13.50 0.62 -8.08
C PRO A 528 14.91 -0.01 -8.07
N SER A 529 15.13 -1.08 -8.86
CA SER A 529 16.43 -1.73 -9.08
C SER A 529 16.55 -2.26 -10.52
N LYS A 530 17.77 -2.65 -10.91
CA LYS A 530 18.06 -3.18 -12.26
C LYS A 530 17.48 -4.58 -12.45
N GLU A 531 17.54 -5.39 -11.40
CA GLU A 531 17.07 -6.77 -11.36
C GLU A 531 15.56 -6.81 -11.59
N ILE A 532 14.81 -5.94 -10.88
CA ILE A 532 13.37 -5.83 -11.05
C ILE A 532 13.02 -5.32 -12.44
N ALA A 533 13.75 -4.34 -12.97
CA ALA A 533 13.55 -3.86 -14.34
C ALA A 533 13.74 -4.99 -15.36
N ARG A 534 14.83 -5.75 -15.24
CA ARG A 534 15.14 -6.86 -16.15
C ARG A 534 14.11 -7.98 -16.06
N ARG A 535 13.86 -8.50 -14.85
CA ARG A 535 12.95 -9.64 -14.68
C ARG A 535 11.51 -9.28 -15.01
N SER A 536 11.05 -8.08 -14.68
CA SER A 536 9.69 -7.64 -15.06
C SER A 536 9.53 -7.55 -16.58
N PHE A 537 10.59 -7.14 -17.30
CA PHE A 537 10.59 -7.14 -18.76
C PHE A 537 10.62 -8.55 -19.37
N ASP A 538 11.40 -9.47 -18.77
CA ASP A 538 11.56 -10.85 -19.25
C ASP A 538 10.30 -11.69 -19.06
N TYR A 539 9.69 -11.62 -17.86
CA TYR A 539 8.57 -12.47 -17.50
C TYR A 539 7.20 -11.84 -17.78
N ARG A 540 7.13 -10.50 -17.85
CA ARG A 540 5.91 -9.75 -18.20
C ARG A 540 4.68 -10.20 -17.43
N THR A 541 4.79 -10.34 -16.11
CA THR A 541 3.70 -10.88 -15.28
C THR A 541 2.54 -9.90 -15.18
N LEU A 542 1.33 -10.36 -15.51
CA LEU A 542 0.11 -9.55 -15.55
C LEU A 542 -0.91 -10.08 -14.54
N GLY A 543 -1.66 -9.19 -13.88
CA GLY A 543 -2.73 -9.58 -12.98
C GLY A 543 -4.08 -8.97 -13.37
N LEU A 544 -4.75 -9.58 -14.36
CA LEU A 544 -6.12 -9.24 -14.70
C LEU A 544 -7.09 -10.06 -13.86
N GLY A 545 -7.82 -9.39 -12.97
CA GLY A 545 -8.85 -9.98 -12.13
C GLY A 545 -10.24 -9.47 -12.44
N PHE A 546 -11.17 -9.74 -11.52
CA PHE A 546 -12.54 -9.26 -11.58
C PHE A 546 -12.98 -8.69 -10.23
N ALA A 547 -13.98 -7.81 -10.26
CA ALA A 547 -14.59 -7.20 -9.10
C ALA A 547 -16.11 -7.42 -9.11
N ASN A 548 -16.75 -7.18 -7.96
CA ASN A 548 -18.20 -7.26 -7.77
C ASN A 548 -18.82 -8.65 -8.01
N ILE A 549 -18.08 -9.74 -7.80
CA ILE A 549 -18.67 -11.10 -7.86
C ILE A 549 -19.84 -11.26 -6.89
N GLY A 550 -19.72 -10.76 -5.64
CA GLY A 550 -20.82 -10.80 -4.68
C GLY A 550 -22.04 -10.01 -5.14
N GLY A 551 -21.85 -8.83 -5.73
CA GLY A 551 -22.94 -8.03 -6.30
C GLY A 551 -23.58 -8.72 -7.51
N TYR A 552 -22.76 -9.33 -8.37
CA TYR A 552 -23.21 -10.10 -9.52
C TYR A 552 -24.11 -11.28 -9.08
N LEU A 553 -23.63 -12.12 -8.16
CA LEU A 553 -24.38 -13.25 -7.62
C LEU A 553 -25.68 -12.82 -6.91
N MET A 554 -25.59 -11.82 -6.03
CA MET A 554 -26.75 -11.29 -5.30
C MET A 554 -27.82 -10.73 -6.24
N SER A 555 -27.41 -10.03 -7.31
CA SER A 555 -28.35 -9.54 -8.34
C SER A 555 -29.00 -10.67 -9.15
N GLY A 556 -28.40 -11.86 -9.17
CA GLY A 556 -28.94 -13.08 -9.76
C GLY A 556 -29.79 -13.91 -8.79
N GLY A 557 -29.93 -13.49 -7.53
CA GLY A 557 -30.59 -14.30 -6.49
C GLY A 557 -29.82 -15.57 -6.11
N ILE A 558 -28.50 -15.61 -6.35
CA ILE A 558 -27.64 -16.75 -6.07
C ILE A 558 -26.89 -16.51 -4.75
N PRO A 559 -27.12 -17.33 -3.70
CA PRO A 559 -26.37 -17.24 -2.46
C PRO A 559 -24.88 -17.55 -2.68
N TYR A 560 -23.99 -16.81 -2.01
CA TYR A 560 -22.54 -17.02 -2.15
C TYR A 560 -22.09 -18.40 -1.67
N ASP A 561 -22.78 -18.96 -0.67
CA ASP A 561 -22.54 -20.25 -0.05
C ASP A 561 -23.35 -21.39 -0.68
N SER A 562 -23.78 -21.24 -1.93
CA SER A 562 -24.50 -22.28 -2.69
C SER A 562 -23.60 -23.00 -3.72
N PRO A 563 -23.91 -24.26 -4.08
CA PRO A 563 -23.14 -25.05 -5.04
C PRO A 563 -23.05 -24.45 -6.45
#